data_AF-A0A7V5FQ76-F1
#
_entry.id   AF-A0A7V5FQ76-F1
#
_cell.length_a   1.000
_cell.length_b   1.000
_cell.length_c   1.000
_cell.angle_alpha   90.00
_cell.angle_beta   90.00
_cell.angle_gamma   90.00
#
_symmetry.space_group_name_H-M   'P 1'
#
loop_
_entity.id
_entity.type
_entity.pdbx_description
1 polymer ?
#
loop_
_entity_poly.entity_id
_entity_poly.type
_entity_poly.pdbx_seq_one_letter_code
_entity_poly.pdbx_strand_id
1 'polypeptide(L)'
;MRYQENKVTFEQEIYTFHIDFAGHVSNIVYVQWMEIGRLKLLAAAGLPVEKIIHDFGLLPTLIETKIRYKQQLFLGDQVRVEVWLSRLKNVSAIMEFRFFNQRRELTVNQF
;
A
#
# COMPACT_ATOMS: atom_id res chain seq x y z
N MET A 1 -10.67 -7.45 18.67
CA MET A 1 -10.58 -6.07 18.14
C MET A 1 -10.79 -6.11 16.63
N ARG A 2 -11.66 -5.28 16.07
CA ARG A 2 -11.88 -5.21 14.62
C ARG A 2 -10.74 -4.37 14.01
N TYR A 3 -9.85 -5.01 13.27
CA TYR A 3 -8.69 -4.45 12.59
C TYR A 3 -8.97 -3.33 11.54
N GLN A 4 -10.21 -2.85 11.44
CA GLN A 4 -10.61 -1.80 10.51
C GLN A 4 -10.46 -0.38 11.09
N GLU A 5 -10.22 -0.22 12.39
CA GLU A 5 -10.20 1.10 13.05
C GLU A 5 -8.97 1.97 12.71
N ASN A 6 -7.87 1.39 12.20
CA ASN A 6 -6.64 2.13 11.86
C ASN A 6 -6.32 2.08 10.36
N LYS A 7 -7.33 2.30 9.52
CA LYS A 7 -7.13 2.40 8.06
C LYS A 7 -6.52 3.75 7.70
N VAL A 8 -5.41 3.72 6.98
CA VAL A 8 -4.85 4.90 6.31
C VAL A 8 -5.32 4.93 4.86
N THR A 9 -5.75 6.10 4.42
CA THR A 9 -6.13 6.37 3.04
C THR A 9 -5.30 7.51 2.49
N PHE A 10 -4.82 7.37 1.26
CA PHE A 10 -4.12 8.43 0.54
C PHE A 10 -4.35 8.31 -0.96
N GLU A 11 -4.16 9.41 -1.67
CA GLU A 11 -4.29 9.48 -3.12
C GLU A 11 -2.91 9.40 -3.77
N GLN A 12 -2.88 8.88 -5.00
CA GLN A 12 -1.71 8.83 -5.86
C GLN A 12 -2.07 9.34 -7.25
N GLU A 13 -1.17 10.14 -7.80
CA GLU A 13 -1.22 10.61 -9.17
C GLU A 13 -0.42 9.67 -10.07
N ILE A 14 -0.90 9.47 -11.29
CA ILE A 14 -0.23 8.65 -12.29
C ILE A 14 0.58 9.57 -13.19
N TYR A 15 1.91 9.40 -13.16
CA TYR A 15 2.83 10.09 -14.03
C TYR A 15 3.24 9.22 -15.22
N THR A 16 3.81 9.83 -16.25
CA THR A 16 4.21 9.12 -17.48
C THR A 16 5.21 8.00 -17.23
N PHE A 17 6.11 8.14 -16.24
CA PHE A 17 7.07 7.11 -15.86
C PHE A 17 6.46 5.93 -15.07
N HIS A 18 5.18 6.00 -14.72
CA HIS A 18 4.45 4.86 -14.16
C HIS A 18 3.89 3.93 -15.24
N ILE A 19 3.79 4.40 -16.48
CA ILE A 19 3.19 3.66 -17.60
C ILE A 19 4.26 2.76 -18.24
N ASP A 20 3.96 1.47 -18.38
CA ASP A 20 4.85 0.53 -19.07
C ASP A 20 4.50 0.37 -20.56
N PHE A 21 5.22 -0.53 -21.23
CA PHE A 21 5.06 -0.82 -22.65
C PHE A 21 3.63 -1.24 -23.03
N ALA A 22 2.84 -1.80 -22.12
CA ALA A 22 1.46 -2.19 -22.40
C ALA A 22 0.48 -1.00 -22.35
N GLY A 23 0.96 0.21 -22.02
CA GLY A 23 0.17 1.44 -22.05
C GLY A 23 -0.67 1.69 -20.80
N HIS A 24 -0.45 0.93 -19.73
CA HIS A 24 -1.09 1.11 -18.43
C HIS A 24 -0.06 1.19 -17.31
N VAL A 25 -0.51 1.50 -16.09
CA VAL A 25 0.34 1.51 -14.90
C VAL A 25 1.05 0.17 -14.74
N SER A 26 2.37 0.21 -14.62
CA SER A 26 3.21 -0.96 -14.41
C SER A 26 2.91 -1.65 -13.09
N ASN A 27 3.00 -2.98 -13.08
CA ASN A 27 2.85 -3.77 -11.85
C ASN A 27 3.83 -3.33 -10.73
N ILE A 28 5.05 -2.89 -11.08
CA ILE A 28 6.08 -2.43 -10.14
C ILE A 28 5.60 -1.20 -9.35
N VAL A 29 4.84 -0.31 -9.99
CA VAL A 29 4.35 0.94 -9.37
C VAL A 29 3.40 0.66 -8.22
N TYR A 30 2.57 -0.39 -8.31
CA TYR A 30 1.71 -0.78 -7.20
C TYR A 30 2.52 -1.18 -5.97
N VAL A 31 3.67 -1.86 -6.12
CA VAL A 31 4.55 -2.22 -5.00
C VAL A 31 5.17 -0.96 -4.38
N GLN A 32 5.54 0.02 -5.18
CA GLN A 32 6.05 1.32 -4.72
C GLN A 32 4.98 2.10 -3.93
N TRP A 33 3.74 2.14 -4.43
CA TRP A 33 2.63 2.73 -3.69
C TRP A 33 2.31 1.98 -2.40
N MET A 34 2.44 0.65 -2.39
CA MET A 34 2.31 -0.12 -1.15
C MET A 34 3.40 0.26 -0.14
N GLU A 35 4.63 0.52 -0.57
CA GLU A 35 5.70 1.00 0.33
C GLU A 35 5.33 2.33 0.98
N ILE A 36 4.87 3.29 0.19
CA ILE A 36 4.38 4.58 0.70
C ILE A 36 3.27 4.35 1.74
N GLY A 37 2.33 3.44 1.46
CA GLY A 37 1.27 3.11 2.40
C GLY A 37 1.76 2.45 3.69
N ARG A 38 2.74 1.53 3.63
CA ARG A 38 3.34 0.92 4.82
C ARG A 38 3.98 1.98 5.72
N LEU A 39 4.76 2.89 5.13
CA LEU A 39 5.40 3.99 5.86
C LEU A 39 4.36 4.91 6.51
N LYS A 40 3.29 5.27 5.77
CA LYS A 40 2.20 6.10 6.31
C LYS A 40 1.44 5.38 7.44
N LEU A 41 1.17 4.08 7.31
CA LEU A 41 0.51 3.29 8.34
C LEU A 41 1.33 3.24 9.63
N LEU A 42 2.63 2.97 9.51
CA LEU A 42 3.57 2.93 10.64
C LEU A 42 3.68 4.29 11.33
N ALA A 43 3.81 5.38 10.56
CA ALA A 43 3.83 6.74 11.10
C ALA A 43 2.52 7.08 11.82
N ALA A 44 1.36 6.72 11.26
CA ALA A 44 0.06 6.93 11.89
C ALA A 44 -0.10 6.13 13.20
N ALA A 45 0.59 5.00 13.33
CA ALA A 45 0.66 4.20 14.56
C ALA A 45 1.68 4.74 15.59
N GLY A 46 2.33 5.89 15.35
CA GLY A 46 3.33 6.47 16.23
C GLY A 46 4.71 5.79 16.16
N LEU A 47 4.93 4.96 15.15
CA LEU A 47 6.13 4.15 14.93
C LEU A 47 6.70 4.39 13.53
N PRO A 48 7.10 5.62 13.15
CA PRO A 48 7.80 5.83 11.87
C PRO A 48 9.09 4.99 11.83
N VAL A 49 9.51 4.56 10.63
CA VAL A 49 10.58 3.56 10.47
C VAL A 49 11.90 4.03 11.08
N GLU A 50 12.22 5.31 10.97
CA GLU A 50 13.43 5.92 11.53
C GLU A 50 13.46 5.76 13.05
N LYS A 51 12.31 5.97 13.70
CA LYS A 51 12.14 5.77 15.14
C LYS A 51 12.24 4.29 15.52
N ILE A 52 11.67 3.40 14.70
CA ILE A 52 11.76 1.96 14.95
C ILE A 52 13.23 1.50 14.96
N ILE A 53 14.01 1.97 14.00
CA ILE A 53 15.44 1.64 13.87
C ILE A 53 16.23 2.24 15.04
N HIS A 54 16.02 3.52 15.34
CA HIS A 54 16.76 4.23 16.37
C HIS A 54 16.47 3.70 17.79
N ASP A 55 15.20 3.55 18.15
CA ASP A 55 14.79 3.24 19.53
C ASP A 55 14.84 1.74 19.83
N PHE A 56 14.63 0.87 18.83
CA PHE A 56 14.50 -0.57 19.04
C PHE A 56 15.53 -1.41 18.28
N GLY A 57 16.31 -0.82 17.35
CA GLY A 57 17.26 -1.56 16.52
C GLY A 57 16.59 -2.55 15.56
N LEU A 58 15.30 -2.33 15.22
CA LEU A 58 14.52 -3.23 14.39
C LEU A 58 14.37 -2.68 12.96
N LEU A 59 14.43 -3.58 11.97
CA LEU A 59 14.16 -3.28 10.56
C LEU A 59 12.98 -4.14 10.10
N PRO A 60 11.80 -3.54 9.82
CA PRO A 60 10.70 -4.26 9.20
C PRO A 60 11.10 -4.76 7.81
N THR A 61 11.04 -6.07 7.59
CA THR A 61 11.37 -6.69 6.30
C THR A 61 10.12 -7.30 5.66
N LEU A 62 9.91 -7.02 4.38
CA LEU A 62 8.80 -7.59 3.60
C LEU A 62 9.08 -9.06 3.29
N ILE A 63 8.21 -9.96 3.78
CA ILE A 63 8.39 -11.42 3.63
C ILE A 63 7.59 -11.99 2.46
N GLU A 64 6.37 -11.50 2.24
CA GLU A 64 5.48 -11.99 1.18
C GLU A 64 4.60 -10.85 0.66
N THR A 65 4.26 -10.91 -0.63
CA THR A 65 3.26 -10.01 -1.23
C THR A 65 2.44 -10.78 -2.25
N LYS A 66 1.12 -10.88 -2.04
CA LYS A 66 0.18 -11.52 -2.96
C LYS A 66 -0.79 -10.49 -3.53
N ILE A 67 -0.67 -10.20 -4.82
CA ILE A 67 -1.44 -9.14 -5.49
C ILE A 67 -2.43 -9.74 -6.48
N ARG A 68 -3.67 -9.27 -6.45
CA ARG A 68 -4.68 -9.55 -7.48
C ARG A 68 -5.05 -8.26 -8.20
N TYR A 69 -4.65 -8.18 -9.47
CA TYR A 69 -5.03 -7.11 -10.39
C TYR A 69 -6.39 -7.42 -11.01
N LYS A 70 -7.37 -6.52 -10.85
CA LYS A 70 -8.74 -6.66 -11.35
C LYS A 70 -9.02 -5.76 -12.54
N GLN A 71 -8.46 -4.54 -12.53
CA GLN A 71 -8.64 -3.54 -13.57
C GLN A 71 -7.35 -2.74 -13.73
N GLN A 72 -7.03 -2.39 -14.98
CA GLN A 72 -5.89 -1.54 -15.31
C GLN A 72 -6.19 -0.08 -14.97
N LEU A 73 -5.12 0.68 -14.72
CA LEU A 73 -5.16 2.13 -14.51
C LEU A 73 -4.32 2.81 -15.61
N PHE A 74 -4.75 3.98 -16.05
CA PHE A 74 -4.15 4.71 -17.16
C PHE A 74 -3.70 6.11 -16.74
N LEU A 75 -2.87 6.73 -17.59
CA LEU A 75 -2.48 8.13 -17.40
C LEU A 75 -3.74 9.02 -17.32
N GLY A 76 -3.80 9.87 -16.29
CA GLY A 76 -4.96 10.73 -16.02
C GLY A 76 -6.01 10.12 -15.08
N ASP A 77 -5.95 8.83 -14.75
CA ASP A 77 -6.75 8.26 -13.67
C ASP A 77 -6.27 8.79 -12.30
N GLN A 78 -7.19 8.84 -11.33
CA GLN A 78 -6.88 9.10 -9.93
C GLN A 78 -6.93 7.80 -9.14
N VAL A 79 -5.95 7.61 -8.25
CA VAL A 79 -5.79 6.36 -7.52
C VAL A 79 -5.92 6.59 -6.03
N ARG A 80 -6.98 6.05 -5.44
CA ARG A 80 -7.14 5.99 -4.00
C ARG A 80 -6.55 4.69 -3.47
N VAL A 81 -5.64 4.80 -2.52
CA VAL A 81 -5.00 3.67 -1.85
C VAL A 81 -5.47 3.60 -0.41
N GLU A 82 -5.94 2.43 0.00
CA GLU A 82 -6.28 2.10 1.38
C GLU A 82 -5.34 1.03 1.90
N VAL A 83 -4.84 1.21 3.12
CA VAL A 83 -3.98 0.25 3.82
C VAL A 83 -4.39 0.14 5.28
N TRP A 84 -4.39 -1.07 5.80
CA TRP A 84 -4.62 -1.33 7.22
C TRP A 84 -3.87 -2.57 7.68
N LEU A 85 -3.64 -2.67 8.98
CA LEU A 85 -3.12 -3.87 9.62
C LEU A 85 -4.27 -4.87 9.79
N SER A 86 -4.32 -5.94 9.00
CA SER A 86 -5.41 -6.93 9.07
C SER A 86 -5.17 -8.01 10.13
N ARG A 87 -3.91 -8.26 10.50
CA ARG A 87 -3.54 -9.19 11.56
C ARG A 87 -2.20 -8.82 12.18
N LEU A 88 -2.13 -8.83 13.51
CA LEU A 88 -0.86 -8.80 14.24
C LEU A 88 -0.55 -10.19 14.80
N LYS A 89 0.69 -10.63 14.67
CA LYS A 89 1.25 -11.83 15.29
C LYS A 89 2.42 -11.43 16.19
N ASN A 90 2.99 -12.37 16.94
CA ASN A 90 4.05 -12.09 17.91
C ASN A 90 5.29 -11.42 17.30
N VAL A 91 5.67 -11.77 16.07
CA VAL A 91 6.88 -11.27 15.39
C VAL A 91 6.62 -10.79 13.96
N SER A 92 5.36 -10.77 13.53
CA SER A 92 4.99 -10.35 12.17
C SER A 92 3.62 -9.71 12.12
N ALA A 93 3.42 -8.92 11.07
CA ALA A 93 2.17 -8.23 10.78
C ALA A 93 1.72 -8.58 9.37
N ILE A 94 0.40 -8.69 9.17
CA ILE A 94 -0.21 -8.76 7.85
C ILE A 94 -0.88 -7.41 7.62
N MET A 95 -0.49 -6.77 6.52
CA MET A 95 -1.10 -5.56 6.02
C MET A 95 -1.87 -5.92 4.75
N GLU A 96 -3.03 -5.31 4.57
CA GLU A 96 -3.86 -5.47 3.38
C GLU A 96 -3.98 -4.13 2.67
N PHE A 97 -4.02 -4.19 1.34
CA PHE A 97 -4.15 -3.00 0.50
C PHE A 97 -5.32 -3.14 -0.47
N ARG A 98 -6.00 -2.01 -0.70
CA ARG A 98 -6.97 -1.85 -1.78
C ARG A 98 -6.70 -0.58 -2.55
N PHE A 99 -6.78 -0.71 -3.87
CA PHE A 99 -6.64 0.39 -4.81
C PHE A 99 -7.97 0.61 -5.51
N PHE A 100 -8.37 1.86 -5.63
CA PHE A 100 -9.59 2.25 -6.30
C PHE A 100 -9.31 3.31 -7.35
N ASN A 101 -10.07 3.26 -8.44
CA ASN A 101 -10.07 4.33 -9.44
C ASN A 101 -10.98 5.49 -9.00
N GLN A 102 -11.07 6.52 -9.84
CA GLN A 102 -11.91 7.71 -9.66
C GLN A 102 -13.42 7.40 -9.50
N ARG A 103 -13.89 6.25 -9.99
CA ARG A 103 -15.28 5.77 -9.81
C ARG A 103 -15.47 4.95 -8.53
N ARG A 104 -14.42 4.82 -7.70
CA ARG A 104 -14.36 3.96 -6.50
C ARG A 104 -14.53 2.47 -6.81
N GLU A 105 -14.19 2.05 -8.02
CA GLU A 105 -14.14 0.63 -8.39
C GLU A 105 -12.81 0.04 -7.94
N LEU A 106 -12.85 -1.16 -7.35
CA LEU A 106 -11.67 -1.85 -6.85
C LEU A 106 -10.80 -2.35 -8.01
N THR A 107 -9.62 -1.77 -8.19
CA THR A 107 -8.70 -2.10 -9.28
C THR A 107 -7.65 -3.12 -8.86
N VAL A 108 -7.14 -3.04 -7.63
CA VAL A 108 -6.15 -3.97 -7.09
C VAL A 108 -6.47 -4.32 -5.64
N ASN A 109 -6.27 -5.59 -5.30
CA ASN A 109 -6.39 -6.09 -3.93
C ASN A 109 -5.14 -6.89 -3.57
N GLN A 110 -4.51 -6.57 -2.43
CA GLN A 110 -3.43 -7.36 -1.85
C GLN A 110 -3.87 -7.92 -0.50
N PHE A 111 -3.52 -9.19 -0.26
CA PHE A 111 -3.88 -9.98 0.93
C PHE A 111 -2.78 -10.97 1.34
#